data_AF-A0A3N7HB40-F1
#
_entry.id   AF-A0A3N7HB40-F1
#
_cell.length_a   1.000
_cell.length_b   1.000
_cell.length_c   1.000
_cell.angle_alpha   90.00
_cell.angle_beta   90.00
_cell.angle_gamma   90.00
#
_symmetry.space_group_name_H-M   'P 1'
#
loop_
_entity.id
_entity.type
_entity.pdbx_description
1 polymer ?
#
loop_
_entity_poly.entity_id
_entity_poly.type
_entity_poly.pdbx_seq_one_letter_code
_entity_poly.pdbx_strand_id
1 'polypeptide(L)' 'MKEVTLKIPDNKLAFFMELTKQLGFEAFVGEVEITDAHKELVRSRIRRATENPERLLAWDEVQDGFKFD' A
#
# COMPACT_ATOMS: atom_id res chain seq x y z
N MET A 1 -9.62 -2.08 16.47
CA MET A 1 -10.58 -2.52 15.44
C MET A 1 -10.01 -3.78 14.78
N LYS A 2 -10.85 -4.70 14.28
CA LYS A 2 -10.39 -5.94 13.64
C LYS A 2 -10.81 -5.90 12.18
N GLU A 3 -9.87 -6.14 11.28
CA GLU A 3 -10.09 -6.12 9.84
C GLU A 3 -10.10 -7.55 9.30
N VAL A 4 -10.97 -7.81 8.33
CA VAL A 4 -11.11 -9.12 7.69
C VAL A 4 -11.13 -8.91 6.19
N THR A 5 -10.26 -9.63 5.47
CA THR A 5 -10.25 -9.64 4.00
C THR A 5 -11.10 -10.79 3.48
N LEU A 6 -12.04 -10.50 2.60
CA LEU A 6 -12.95 -11.48 2.00
C LEU A 6 -12.74 -11.53 0.49
N LYS A 7 -12.67 -12.74 -0.09
CA LYS A 7 -12.71 -12.95 -1.54
C LYS A 7 -14.14 -13.19 -1.96
N ILE A 8 -14.69 -12.27 -2.75
CA ILE A 8 -16.10 -12.29 -3.17
C ILE A 8 -16.14 -12.52 -4.68
N PRO A 9 -16.94 -13.47 -5.18
CA PRO A 9 -17.18 -13.60 -6.61
C PRO A 9 -17.77 -12.30 -7.19
N ASP A 10 -17.29 -11.87 -8.36
CA ASP A 10 -17.68 -10.60 -8.97
C ASP A 10 -19.20 -10.44 -9.13
N ASN A 11 -19.88 -11.52 -9.51
CA ASN A 11 -21.33 -11.56 -9.66
C ASN A 11 -22.12 -11.36 -8.35
N LYS A 12 -21.45 -11.47 -7.19
CA LYS A 12 -22.04 -11.28 -5.86
C LYS A 12 -21.61 -9.97 -5.18
N LEU A 13 -20.68 -9.22 -5.77
CA LEU A 13 -20.15 -7.99 -5.18
C LEU A 13 -21.25 -6.96 -4.92
N ALA A 14 -22.12 -6.72 -5.91
CA ALA A 14 -23.20 -5.73 -5.79
C ALA A 14 -24.15 -6.04 -4.61
N PHE A 15 -24.55 -7.31 -4.46
CA PHE A 15 -25.38 -7.76 -3.35
C PHE A 15 -24.66 -7.60 -2.00
N PHE A 16 -23.38 -7.98 -1.94
CA PHE A 16 -22.60 -7.90 -0.71
C PHE A 16 -22.42 -6.45 -0.24
N MET A 17 -22.20 -5.52 -1.17
CA MET A 17 -22.06 -4.09 -0.86
C MET A 17 -23.35 -3.46 -0.31
N GLU A 18 -24.51 -3.87 -0.84
CA GLU A 18 -25.79 -3.43 -0.31
C GLU A 18 -26.02 -3.96 1.11
N LEU A 19 -25.68 -5.23 1.35
CA LEU A 19 -25.77 -5.85 2.67
C LEU A 19 -24.85 -5.18 3.69
N THR A 20 -23.58 -4.93 3.36
CA THR A 20 -22.63 -4.29 4.28
C THR A 20 -23.06 -2.87 4.64
N LYS A 21 -23.59 -2.13 3.67
CA LYS A 21 -24.16 -0.80 3.88
C LYS A 21 -25.37 -0.83 4.82
N GLN A 22 -26.28 -1.78 4.64
CA GLN A 22 -27.45 -1.96 5.52
C GLN A 22 -27.06 -2.34 6.96
N LEU A 23 -25.98 -3.09 7.12
CA LEU A 23 -25.44 -3.48 8.42
C LEU A 23 -24.60 -2.39 9.09
N GLY A 24 -24.38 -1.24 8.42
CA GLY A 24 -23.61 -0.12 8.96
C GLY A 24 -22.09 -0.33 8.95
N PHE A 25 -21.59 -1.26 8.13
CA PHE A 25 -20.14 -1.44 7.95
C PHE A 25 -19.58 -0.44 6.95
N GLU A 26 -18.41 0.12 7.26
CA GLU A 26 -17.61 0.86 6.30
C GLU A 26 -16.98 -0.14 5.32
N ALA A 27 -17.47 -0.15 4.08
CA ALA A 27 -16.95 -0.99 3.01
C ALA A 27 -16.12 -0.14 2.05
N PHE A 28 -14.82 -0.40 1.98
CA PHE A 28 -13.93 0.19 0.99
C PHE A 28 -13.88 -0.72 -0.24
N VAL A 29 -14.39 -0.24 -1.37
CA VAL A 29 -14.17 -0.85 -2.69
C VAL A 29 -13.33 0.12 -3.48
N GLY A 30 -12.03 -0.11 -3.44
CA GLY A 30 -11.09 0.60 -4.28
C GLY A 30 -9.94 -0.34 -4.61
N GLU A 31 -9.68 -0.52 -5.89
CA GLU A 31 -8.28 -0.65 -6.27
C GLU A 31 -7.64 0.67 -5.87
N VAL A 32 -6.61 0.63 -5.03
CA VAL A 32 -5.78 1.81 -4.80
C VAL A 32 -5.09 2.07 -6.13
N GLU A 33 -5.63 3.01 -6.90
CA GLU A 33 -5.08 3.37 -8.21
C GLU A 33 -3.74 4.07 -7.99
N ILE A 34 -2.66 3.29 -8.03
CA ILE A 34 -1.31 3.84 -8.01
C ILE A 34 -1.04 4.40 -9.40
N THR A 35 -0.89 5.72 -9.48
CA THR A 35 -0.54 6.42 -10.73
C THR A 35 0.76 5.86 -11.33
N ASP A 36 0.87 5.85 -12.65
CA ASP A 36 2.09 5.37 -13.31
C ASP A 36 3.32 6.22 -12.96
N ALA A 37 3.11 7.50 -12.65
CA ALA A 37 4.14 8.38 -12.13
C ALA A 37 4.70 7.89 -10.78
N HIS A 38 3.84 7.45 -9.86
CA HIS A 38 4.28 6.86 -8.59
C HIS A 38 5.01 5.52 -8.80
N LYS A 39 4.51 4.67 -9.71
CA LYS A 39 5.21 3.42 -10.05
C LYS A 39 6.59 3.70 -10.64
N GLU A 40 6.72 4.70 -11.51
CA GLU A 40 8.00 5.06 -12.11
C GLU A 40 8.98 5.65 -11.11
N LEU A 41 8.50 6.47 -10.16
CA LEU A 41 9.32 6.97 -9.07
C LEU A 41 9.94 5.82 -8.26
N VAL A 42 9.14 4.81 -7.88
CA VAL A 42 9.63 3.64 -7.15
C VAL A 42 10.65 2.86 -7.98
N ARG A 43 10.36 2.58 -9.26
CA ARG A 43 11.30 1.90 -10.17
C ARG A 43 12.63 2.66 -10.31
N SER A 44 12.59 3.99 -10.40
CA SER A 44 13.79 4.83 -10.46
C SER A 44 14.63 4.75 -9.18
N ARG A 45 13.99 4.63 -8.01
CA ARG A 45 14.69 4.51 -6.72
C ARG A 45 15.39 3.15 -6.61
N ILE A 46 14.69 2.08 -6.99
CA ILE A 46 15.24 0.72 -7.02
C ILE A 46 16.45 0.68 -7.96
N ARG A 47 16.31 1.16 -9.20
CA ARG A 47 17.39 1.17 -10.19
C ARG A 47 18.64 1.88 -9.68
N ARG A 48 18.47 3.09 -9.14
CA ARG A 48 19.60 3.85 -8.59
C ARG A 48 20.25 3.13 -7.40
N ALA A 49 19.47 2.39 -6.60
CA ALA A 49 19.98 1.62 -5.46
C ALA A 49 20.80 0.40 -5.92
N THR A 50 20.43 -0.20 -7.04
CA THR A 50 21.22 -1.27 -7.69
C THR A 50 22.47 -0.73 -8.37
N GLU A 51 22.38 0.42 -9.05
CA GLU A 51 23.50 1.02 -9.81
C GLU A 51 24.59 1.60 -8.90
N ASN A 52 24.21 2.10 -7.73
CA ASN A 52 25.13 2.64 -6.73
C ASN A 52 24.67 2.15 -5.35
N PRO A 53 25.11 0.94 -4.94
CA PRO A 53 24.79 0.39 -3.62
C PRO A 53 25.56 1.08 -2.50
N GLU A 54 26.74 1.65 -2.75
CA GLU A 54 27.60 2.28 -1.74
C GLU A 54 27.00 3.54 -1.10
N ARG A 55 26.00 4.18 -1.72
CA ARG A 55 25.24 5.28 -1.11
C ARG A 55 24.16 4.84 -0.12
N LEU A 56 23.89 3.53 -0.02
CA LEU A 56 22.90 2.98 0.90
C LEU A 56 23.58 2.75 2.24
N LEU A 57 23.01 3.30 3.31
CA LEU A 57 23.47 3.09 4.67
C LEU A 57 22.65 1.98 5.32
N ALA A 58 23.28 1.16 6.15
CA ALA A 58 22.55 0.17 6.92
C ALA A 58 21.72 0.88 8.00
N TRP A 59 20.51 0.40 8.27
CA TRP A 59 19.65 1.00 9.30
C TRP A 59 20.34 1.07 10.66
N ASP A 60 21.10 0.02 11.01
CA ASP A 60 21.82 -0.05 12.28
C ASP A 60 22.85 1.07 12.48
N GLU A 61 23.38 1.62 11.38
CA GLU A 61 24.39 2.69 11.40
C GLU A 61 23.78 4.08 11.55
N VAL A 62 22.49 4.25 11.25
CA VAL A 62 21.84 5.56 11.17
C VAL A 62 20.72 5.76 12.19
N GLN A 63 20.22 4.68 12.81
CA GLN A 63 19.03 4.72 13.68
C GLN A 63 19.17 5.68 14.87
N ASP A 64 20.34 5.72 15.53
CA ASP A 64 20.56 6.54 16.73
C ASP A 64 20.60 8.05 16.43
N GLY A 65 20.96 8.42 15.18
CA GLY A 65 21.02 9.79 14.71
C GLY A 65 19.77 10.24 13.95
N PHE A 66 18.88 9.31 13.61
CA PHE A 66 17.69 9.60 12.82
C PHE A 66 16.61 10.27 13.67
N LYS A 67 16.32 11.53 13.37
CA LYS A 67 15.26 12.30 14.04
C LYS A 67 14.22 12.71 13.00
N PHE A 68 12.95 12.57 13.37
CA PHE A 68 11.86 13.25 12.66
C PHE A 68 11.68 14.62 13.30
N ASP A 69 11.73 15.66 12.47
CA ASP A 69 11.34 17.03 12.85
C ASP A 69 9.81 17.17 12.86
#